data_AF-A0A0C5VJR3-F1
#
_entry.id   AF-A0A0C5VJR3-F1
#
_cell.length_a   1.000
_cell.length_b   1.000
_cell.length_c   1.000
_cell.angle_alpha   90.00
_cell.angle_beta   90.00
_cell.angle_gamma   90.00
#
_symmetry.space_group_name_H-M   'P 1'
#
loop_
_entity.id
_entity.type
_entity.pdbx_description
1 polymer ?
#
loop_
_entity_poly.entity_id
_entity_poly.type
_entity_poly.pdbx_seq_one_letter_code
_entity_poly.pdbx_strand_id
1 'polypeptide(L)'
;MDAFPNDPSEYVDTDNDGLGNNADADDDGDGFSDSDEAYAGTDPLDNGDYPMMNTARSVEVSWETPTSREDGSSLYAYEIQGYEVKYRNVNDGEYSSVLLTLDPSELITSTTLDLNSAGTYEFTVAVYDVNGLYSDFSQPVQVSIQ
;
A
#
# COMPACT_ATOMS: atom_id res chain seq x y z
N MET A 1 11.01 -29.77 26.84
CA MET A 1 10.17 -30.95 27.11
C MET A 1 9.84 -31.52 25.75
N ASP A 2 9.91 -32.82 25.56
CA ASP A 2 9.59 -33.46 24.27
C ASP A 2 8.08 -33.46 24.06
N ALA A 3 7.62 -32.79 23.00
CA ALA A 3 6.19 -32.67 22.66
C ALA A 3 5.62 -33.99 22.11
N PHE A 4 6.45 -34.84 21.48
CA PHE A 4 6.02 -36.09 20.85
C PHE A 4 6.84 -37.31 21.32
N PRO A 5 6.73 -37.73 22.59
CA PRO A 5 7.55 -38.84 23.14
C PRO A 5 7.37 -40.21 22.46
N ASN A 6 6.31 -40.37 21.66
CA ASN A 6 6.00 -41.61 20.94
C ASN A 6 6.36 -41.54 19.44
N ASP A 7 6.74 -40.37 18.93
CA ASP A 7 7.19 -40.19 17.55
C ASP A 7 8.66 -39.74 17.57
N PRO A 8 9.62 -40.64 17.29
CA PRO A 8 11.04 -40.29 17.35
C PRO A 8 11.47 -39.32 16.24
N SER A 9 10.61 -39.05 15.24
CA SER A 9 10.87 -38.03 14.21
C SER A 9 10.48 -36.63 14.66
N GLU A 10 9.61 -36.48 15.66
CA GLU A 10 9.08 -35.20 16.11
C GLU A 10 9.48 -34.92 17.56
N TYR A 11 9.74 -33.66 17.90
CA TYR A 11 10.19 -33.30 19.25
C TYR A 11 9.81 -31.88 19.68
N VAL A 12 9.52 -30.99 18.74
CA VAL A 12 9.05 -29.61 18.94
C VAL A 12 7.64 -29.47 18.35
N ASP A 13 6.84 -28.65 19.02
CA ASP A 13 5.51 -28.17 18.63
C ASP A 13 5.52 -26.67 18.96
N THR A 14 5.85 -25.83 17.99
CA THR A 14 6.15 -24.41 18.27
C THR A 14 4.87 -23.61 18.53
N ASP A 15 3.79 -23.86 17.79
CA ASP A 15 2.51 -23.17 17.93
C ASP A 15 1.52 -23.88 18.88
N ASN A 16 1.80 -25.13 19.28
CA ASN A 16 1.00 -25.98 20.15
C ASN A 16 -0.35 -26.42 19.56
N ASP A 17 -0.43 -26.62 18.23
CA ASP A 17 -1.60 -27.15 17.55
C ASP A 17 -1.72 -28.69 17.63
N GLY A 18 -0.64 -29.36 18.05
CA GLY A 18 -0.53 -30.80 18.20
C GLY A 18 0.08 -31.55 17.00
N LEU A 19 0.61 -30.83 16.02
CA LEU A 19 1.51 -31.32 14.98
C LEU A 19 2.96 -30.97 15.36
N GLY A 20 3.89 -31.85 15.00
CA GLY A 20 5.30 -31.58 15.21
C GLY A 20 5.87 -30.79 14.05
N ASN A 21 6.88 -29.96 14.32
CA ASN A 21 7.45 -29.07 13.31
C ASN A 21 7.95 -29.77 12.02
N ASN A 22 8.23 -31.08 12.01
CA ASN A 22 8.59 -31.74 10.74
C ASN A 22 7.37 -32.15 9.90
N ALA A 23 6.17 -32.12 10.47
CA ALA A 23 4.89 -32.48 9.85
C ALA A 23 3.93 -31.29 9.70
N ASP A 24 4.10 -30.25 10.51
CA ASP A 24 3.45 -28.97 10.35
C ASP A 24 4.05 -28.21 9.15
N ALA A 25 3.27 -27.31 8.58
CA ALA A 25 3.67 -26.46 7.46
C ALA A 25 3.59 -24.96 7.80
N ASP A 26 3.18 -24.61 9.01
CA ASP A 26 3.04 -23.26 9.58
C ASP A 26 3.47 -23.37 11.06
N ASP A 27 4.77 -23.57 11.27
CA ASP A 27 5.35 -24.00 12.55
C ASP A 27 5.04 -23.04 13.73
N ASP A 28 4.80 -21.76 13.46
CA ASP A 28 4.53 -20.74 14.48
C ASP A 28 3.07 -20.27 14.54
N GLY A 29 2.22 -20.78 13.65
CA GLY A 29 0.77 -20.58 13.62
C GLY A 29 0.38 -19.14 13.29
N ASP A 30 1.20 -18.42 12.52
CA ASP A 30 1.01 -17.02 12.16
C ASP A 30 0.15 -16.85 10.88
N GLY A 31 -0.09 -17.95 10.18
CA GLY A 31 -0.90 -18.03 8.96
C GLY A 31 -0.09 -17.97 7.66
N PHE A 32 1.24 -17.96 7.71
CA PHE A 32 2.14 -18.13 6.58
C PHE A 32 2.82 -19.51 6.63
N SER A 33 3.07 -20.11 5.47
CA SER A 33 3.73 -21.42 5.47
C SER A 33 5.23 -21.29 5.64
N ASP A 34 5.90 -22.25 6.29
CA ASP A 34 7.36 -22.24 6.45
C ASP A 34 8.09 -22.10 5.11
N SER A 35 7.46 -22.61 4.04
CA SER A 35 8.00 -22.52 2.68
C SER A 35 7.93 -21.10 2.09
N ASP A 36 6.86 -20.36 2.39
CA ASP A 36 6.70 -18.97 1.99
C ASP A 36 7.65 -18.07 2.80
N GLU A 37 7.83 -18.37 4.07
CA GLU A 37 8.74 -17.67 4.98
C GLU A 37 10.21 -17.90 4.64
N ALA A 38 10.59 -19.15 4.39
CA ALA A 38 11.93 -19.47 3.91
C ALA A 38 12.24 -18.78 2.57
N TYR A 39 11.23 -18.57 1.72
CA TYR A 39 11.38 -17.80 0.48
C TYR A 39 11.50 -16.29 0.73
N ALA A 40 10.76 -15.75 1.69
CA ALA A 40 10.80 -14.34 2.09
C ALA A 40 12.03 -13.99 2.95
N GLY A 41 12.69 -14.98 3.54
CA GLY A 41 13.83 -14.81 4.44
C GLY A 41 13.44 -14.43 5.86
N THR A 42 12.23 -14.81 6.29
CA THR A 42 11.74 -14.68 7.66
C THR A 42 11.91 -15.97 8.45
N ASP A 43 11.76 -15.91 9.78
CA ASP A 43 11.93 -17.04 10.69
C ASP A 43 10.60 -17.79 10.93
N PRO A 44 10.42 -19.02 10.39
CA PRO A 44 9.17 -19.78 10.51
C PRO A 44 8.86 -20.30 11.93
N LEU A 45 9.71 -19.96 12.90
CA LEU A 45 9.50 -20.31 14.31
C LEU A 45 9.14 -19.07 15.16
N ASP A 46 9.06 -17.89 14.56
CA ASP A 46 8.77 -16.63 15.24
C ASP A 46 7.51 -16.00 14.67
N ASN A 47 6.39 -16.22 15.36
CA ASN A 47 5.08 -15.65 15.00
C ASN A 47 5.11 -14.10 14.89
N GLY A 48 6.17 -13.42 15.32
CA GLY A 48 6.35 -11.98 15.09
C GLY A 48 7.07 -11.58 13.80
N ASP A 49 7.68 -12.52 13.08
CA ASP A 49 8.52 -12.32 11.89
C ASP A 49 7.81 -12.74 10.61
N TYR A 50 6.77 -12.00 10.25
CA TYR A 50 5.98 -12.32 9.07
C TYR A 50 6.74 -12.04 7.77
N PRO A 51 6.59 -12.90 6.75
CA PRO A 51 7.02 -12.58 5.40
C PRO A 51 6.25 -11.33 4.98
N MET A 52 6.96 -10.19 4.91
CA MET A 52 6.43 -9.01 4.25
C MET A 52 6.27 -9.38 2.79
N MET A 53 5.13 -9.98 2.43
CA MET A 53 4.78 -10.27 1.04
C MET A 53 5.11 -9.00 0.29
N ASN A 54 6.02 -9.09 -0.68
CA ASN A 54 6.43 -7.97 -1.51
C ASN A 54 5.30 -7.64 -2.51
N THR A 55 4.12 -7.39 -1.95
CA THR A 55 2.89 -6.86 -2.52
C THR A 55 2.94 -5.34 -2.52
N ALA A 56 3.95 -4.72 -1.88
CA ALA A 56 4.23 -3.29 -1.94
C ALA A 56 4.43 -2.87 -3.40
N ARG A 57 3.33 -2.45 -4.00
CA ARG A 57 3.25 -1.96 -5.37
C ARG A 57 3.22 -0.45 -5.28
N SER A 58 4.30 0.20 -5.67
CA SER A 58 4.32 1.65 -5.72
C SER A 58 4.00 2.16 -7.12
N VAL A 59 3.25 3.24 -7.19
CA VAL A 59 2.99 3.98 -8.43
C VAL A 59 3.34 5.45 -8.21
N GLU A 60 4.09 6.02 -9.15
CA GLU A 60 4.27 7.47 -9.20
C GLU A 60 3.10 8.08 -9.97
N VAL A 61 2.39 9.00 -9.32
CA VAL A 61 1.37 9.84 -9.94
C VAL A 61 1.97 11.22 -10.13
N SER A 62 2.01 11.72 -11.36
CA SER A 62 2.51 13.05 -11.68
C SER A 62 1.47 13.90 -12.41
N TRP A 63 1.56 15.22 -12.26
CA TRP A 63 0.63 16.19 -12.82
C TRP A 63 1.34 17.50 -13.18
N GLU A 64 0.68 18.31 -14.01
CA GLU A 64 1.11 19.66 -14.33
C GLU A 64 0.49 20.67 -13.35
N THR A 65 1.25 21.71 -13.00
CA THR A 65 0.73 22.79 -12.13
C THR A 65 -0.28 23.64 -12.90
N PRO A 66 -1.52 23.78 -12.43
CA PRO A 66 -2.52 24.61 -13.11
C PRO A 66 -2.15 26.09 -13.04
N THR A 67 -2.41 26.81 -14.13
CA THR A 67 -2.13 28.27 -14.26
C THR A 67 -3.41 29.10 -14.44
N SER A 68 -4.56 28.45 -14.46
CA SER A 68 -5.89 29.05 -14.56
C SER A 68 -6.90 28.32 -13.69
N ARG A 69 -7.89 29.06 -13.17
CA ARG A 69 -9.06 28.51 -12.48
C ARG A 69 -10.09 27.98 -13.49
N GLU A 70 -11.10 27.27 -12.99
CA GLU A 70 -12.20 26.70 -13.79
C GLU A 70 -13.03 27.76 -14.53
N ASP A 71 -13.10 28.99 -14.02
CA ASP A 71 -13.76 30.12 -14.68
C ASP A 71 -12.88 30.81 -15.74
N GLY A 72 -11.65 30.32 -15.94
CA GLY A 72 -10.66 30.87 -16.86
C GLY A 72 -9.84 32.03 -16.30
N SER A 73 -10.04 32.46 -15.06
CA SER A 73 -9.17 33.47 -14.44
C SER A 73 -7.76 32.90 -14.24
N SER A 74 -6.74 33.76 -14.18
CA SER A 74 -5.40 33.33 -13.81
C SER A 74 -5.38 32.73 -12.40
N LEU A 75 -4.61 31.67 -12.22
CA LEU A 75 -4.28 31.06 -10.93
C LEU A 75 -2.77 31.20 -10.73
N TYR A 76 -2.37 31.84 -9.63
CA TYR A 76 -0.97 32.00 -9.30
C TYR A 76 -0.50 30.88 -8.36
N ALA A 77 0.75 30.46 -8.50
CA ALA A 77 1.31 29.37 -7.70
C ALA A 77 1.21 29.61 -6.18
N TYR A 78 1.32 30.86 -5.71
CA TYR A 78 1.19 31.20 -4.29
C TYR A 78 -0.25 31.12 -3.76
N GLU A 79 -1.25 31.02 -4.64
CA GLU A 79 -2.64 30.79 -4.25
C GLU A 79 -2.92 29.29 -4.04
N ILE A 80 -2.08 28.41 -4.57
CA ILE A 80 -2.22 26.96 -4.43
C ILE A 80 -1.72 26.55 -3.05
N GLN A 81 -2.58 25.89 -2.28
CA GLN A 81 -2.21 25.33 -0.98
C GLN A 81 -1.78 23.87 -1.10
N GLY A 82 -2.29 23.14 -2.10
CA GLY A 82 -2.00 21.73 -2.24
C GLY A 82 -2.77 21.01 -3.33
N TYR A 83 -2.60 19.69 -3.33
CA TYR A 83 -3.27 18.75 -4.22
C TYR A 83 -3.91 17.62 -3.43
N GLU A 84 -5.04 17.11 -3.91
CA GLU A 84 -5.62 15.85 -3.44
C GLU A 84 -5.56 14.83 -4.57
N VAL A 85 -4.91 13.69 -4.31
CA VAL A 85 -4.87 12.56 -5.23
C VAL A 85 -5.86 11.52 -4.74
N LYS A 86 -6.85 11.18 -5.56
CA LYS A 86 -7.77 10.07 -5.31
C LYS A 86 -7.42 8.89 -6.19
N TYR A 87 -7.51 7.69 -5.62
CA TYR A 87 -7.23 6.45 -6.31
C TYR A 87 -8.11 5.32 -5.82
N ARG A 88 -8.38 4.35 -6.70
CA ARG A 88 -9.04 3.09 -6.34
C ARG A 88 -8.65 1.98 -7.29
N ASN A 89 -8.71 0.74 -6.84
CA ASN A 89 -8.81 -0.39 -7.77
C ASN A 89 -10.18 -0.26 -8.47
N VAL A 90 -10.24 -0.45 -9.78
CA VAL A 90 -11.49 -0.30 -10.55
C VAL A 90 -12.55 -1.34 -10.12
N ASN A 91 -12.10 -2.46 -9.54
CA ASN A 91 -12.99 -3.46 -8.96
C ASN A 91 -13.46 -3.11 -7.54
N ASP A 92 -12.79 -2.17 -6.88
CA ASP A 92 -13.17 -1.66 -5.57
C ASP A 92 -14.11 -0.46 -5.75
N GLY A 93 -15.22 -0.45 -5.01
CA GLY A 93 -16.24 0.60 -5.14
C GLY A 93 -15.83 1.95 -4.55
N GLU A 94 -14.79 1.98 -3.72
CA GLU A 94 -14.43 3.12 -2.88
C GLU A 94 -13.07 3.72 -3.26
N TYR A 95 -12.96 5.04 -3.16
CA TYR A 95 -11.69 5.76 -3.35
C TYR A 95 -10.94 5.92 -2.05
N SER A 96 -9.64 5.68 -2.12
CA SER A 96 -8.65 6.22 -1.19
C SER A 96 -8.22 7.62 -1.65
N SER A 97 -7.75 8.44 -0.72
CA SER A 97 -7.28 9.80 -0.99
C SER A 97 -5.99 10.12 -0.24
N VAL A 98 -5.06 10.80 -0.90
CA VAL A 98 -3.87 11.39 -0.29
C VAL A 98 -3.93 12.91 -0.48
N LEU A 99 -3.79 13.65 0.63
CA LEU A 99 -3.76 15.11 0.62
C LEU A 99 -2.31 15.58 0.75
N LEU A 100 -1.87 16.40 -0.20
CA LEU A 100 -0.52 16.95 -0.29
C LEU A 100 -0.61 18.46 -0.06
N THR A 101 -0.20 18.92 1.12
CA THR A 101 -0.12 20.35 1.41
C THR A 101 1.27 20.87 1.07
N LEU A 102 1.34 21.91 0.25
CA LEU A 102 2.60 22.55 -0.13
C LEU A 102 3.09 23.47 0.98
N ASP A 103 4.39 23.42 1.24
CA ASP A 103 5.09 24.54 1.85
C ASP A 103 5.24 25.69 0.84
N PRO A 104 5.24 26.98 1.26
CA PRO A 104 5.28 28.12 0.35
C PRO A 104 6.49 28.18 -0.59
N SER A 105 7.55 27.41 -0.30
CA SER A 105 8.76 27.30 -1.12
C SER A 105 8.83 26.03 -1.96
N GLU A 106 7.83 25.16 -1.87
CA GLU A 106 7.82 23.87 -2.54
C GLU A 106 6.89 23.86 -3.75
N LEU A 107 7.32 23.14 -4.78
CA LEU A 107 6.48 22.78 -5.90
C LEU A 107 6.44 21.25 -5.95
N ILE A 108 5.28 20.68 -5.69
CA ILE A 108 5.05 19.24 -5.80
C ILE A 108 4.21 18.99 -7.06
N THR A 109 4.76 18.19 -7.96
CA THR A 109 4.13 17.76 -9.21
C THR A 109 4.09 16.24 -9.35
N SER A 110 4.49 15.51 -8.30
CA SER A 110 4.28 14.07 -8.23
C SER A 110 4.19 13.57 -6.80
N THR A 111 3.64 12.38 -6.63
CA THR A 111 3.66 11.62 -5.37
C THR A 111 3.75 10.13 -5.67
N THR A 112 4.31 9.38 -4.73
CA THR A 112 4.35 7.92 -4.80
C THR A 112 3.28 7.36 -3.88
N LEU A 113 2.45 6.46 -4.42
CA LEU A 113 1.39 5.77 -3.68
C LEU A 113 1.73 4.30 -3.54
N ASP A 114 1.65 3.78 -2.33
CA ASP A 114 1.73 2.35 -2.06
C ASP A 114 0.34 1.72 -2.22
N LEU A 115 0.28 0.63 -2.98
CA LEU A 115 -0.94 -0.09 -3.34
C LEU A 115 -0.94 -1.48 -2.71
N ASN A 116 -2.09 -1.85 -2.14
CA ASN A 116 -2.24 -3.05 -1.31
C ASN A 116 -2.55 -4.33 -2.13
N SER A 117 -2.77 -4.21 -3.44
CA SER A 117 -3.10 -5.35 -4.30
C SER A 117 -2.73 -5.10 -5.77
N ALA A 118 -2.65 -6.18 -6.56
CA ALA A 118 -2.57 -6.09 -8.01
C ALA A 118 -3.95 -5.71 -8.59
N GLY A 119 -3.95 -5.17 -9.81
CA GLY A 119 -5.18 -4.87 -10.52
C GLY A 119 -5.10 -3.60 -11.37
N THR A 120 -6.22 -3.22 -11.95
CA THR A 120 -6.34 -1.96 -12.66
C THR A 120 -6.77 -0.89 -11.67
N TYR A 121 -5.93 0.13 -11.51
CA TYR A 121 -6.22 1.28 -10.67
C TYR A 121 -6.57 2.48 -11.53
N GLU A 122 -7.43 3.35 -11.02
CA GLU A 122 -7.64 4.68 -11.58
C GLU A 122 -7.22 5.78 -10.61
N PHE A 123 -6.66 6.85 -11.14
CA PHE A 123 -6.11 7.98 -10.40
C PHE A 123 -6.69 9.29 -10.92
N THR A 124 -7.00 10.20 -10.02
CA THR A 124 -7.46 11.56 -10.32
C THR A 124 -6.82 12.54 -9.36
N VAL A 125 -6.53 13.75 -9.83
CA VAL A 125 -5.91 14.81 -9.01
C VAL A 125 -6.79 16.05 -9.04
N ALA A 126 -6.98 16.70 -7.89
CA ALA A 126 -7.57 18.03 -7.78
C ALA A 126 -6.57 18.98 -7.10
N VAL A 127 -6.60 20.26 -7.46
CA VAL A 127 -5.86 21.32 -6.77
C VAL A 127 -6.78 22.00 -5.76
N TYR A 128 -6.24 22.43 -4.62
CA TYR A 128 -6.97 23.30 -3.70
C TYR A 128 -6.14 24.53 -3.32
N ASP A 129 -6.84 25.66 -3.17
CA ASP A 129 -6.23 26.95 -2.86
C ASP A 129 -6.10 27.21 -1.35
N VAL A 130 -5.44 28.30 -0.97
CA VAL A 130 -5.24 28.73 0.43
C VAL A 130 -6.54 29.01 1.21
N ASN A 131 -7.68 29.11 0.51
CA ASN A 131 -9.01 29.23 1.14
C ASN A 131 -9.72 27.87 1.24
N GLY A 132 -9.10 26.79 0.79
CA GLY A 132 -9.68 25.45 0.75
C GLY A 132 -10.67 25.23 -0.40
N LEU A 133 -10.69 26.11 -1.41
CA LEU A 133 -11.51 25.90 -2.60
C LEU A 133 -10.83 24.89 -3.53
N TYR A 134 -11.56 23.83 -3.88
CA TYR A 134 -11.10 22.77 -4.78
C TYR A 134 -11.45 23.08 -6.24
N SER A 135 -10.59 22.63 -7.15
CA SER A 135 -10.94 22.43 -8.56
C SER A 135 -11.85 21.21 -8.73
N ASP A 136 -12.34 21.01 -9.95
CA ASP A 136 -12.81 19.67 -10.33
C ASP A 136 -11.62 18.69 -10.33
N PHE A 137 -11.90 17.41 -10.11
CA PHE A 137 -10.90 16.36 -10.29
C PHE A 137 -10.55 16.21 -11.78
N SER A 138 -9.29 15.90 -12.06
CA SER A 138 -8.83 15.56 -13.40
C SER A 138 -9.62 14.40 -13.99
N GLN A 139 -9.54 14.22 -15.31
CA GLN A 139 -9.99 12.97 -15.92
C GLN A 139 -9.22 11.79 -15.31
N PRO A 140 -9.88 10.64 -15.10
CA PRO A 140 -9.24 9.47 -14.51
C PRO A 140 -8.20 8.88 -15.47
N VAL A 141 -7.03 8.56 -14.93
CA VAL A 141 -5.99 7.82 -15.63
C VAL A 141 -5.94 6.41 -15.06
N GLN A 142 -6.04 5.39 -15.92
CA GLN A 142 -6.00 3.99 -15.51
C GLN A 142 -4.65 3.33 -15.78
N VAL A 143 -4.17 2.55 -14.81
CA VAL A 143 -2.91 1.80 -14.88
C VAL A 143 -3.12 0.40 -14.34
N SER A 144 -2.63 -0.61 -15.07
CA SER A 144 -2.62 -1.99 -14.60
C SER A 144 -1.33 -2.29 -13.85
N ILE A 145 -1.48 -2.68 -12.60
CA ILE A 145 -0.40 -3.04 -11.69
C ILE A 145 -0.35 -4.56 -11.59
N GLN A 146 0.83 -5.14 -11.85
CA GLN A 146 1.06 -6.59 -11.86
C GLN A 146 1.52 -7.08 -10.52
#